data_AF-A0A1Y6JQA1-F1
#
_entry.id   AF-A0A1Y6JQA1-F1
#
_cell.length_a   1.000
_cell.length_b   1.000
_cell.length_c   1.000
_cell.angle_alpha   90.00
_cell.angle_beta   90.00
_cell.angle_gamma   90.00
#
_symmetry.space_group_name_H-M   'P 1'
#
loop_
_entity.id
_entity.type
_entity.pdbx_description
1 polymer ?
#
loop_
_entity_poly.entity_id
_entity_poly.type
_entity_poly.pdbx_seq_one_letter_code
_entity_poly.pdbx_strand_id
1 'polypeptide(L)'
;MTEKGERCRQHYQSVYERNQPALSKGLALDESLHHFLDQRPAGKNLSAIDRAQGLAAASFWLDVDAVAGAELASLALSRVLHFDHAVSVERLLHVASHNPENLQWAIRYSKLFERTESPLWLALRAALAGDE
;
A
#
# COMPACT_ATOMS: atom_id res chain seq x y z
N MET A 1 -12.72 7.93 -3.41
CA MET A 1 -11.91 8.16 -2.19
C MET A 1 -12.60 9.21 -1.34
N THR A 2 -12.57 9.10 -0.01
CA THR A 2 -13.18 10.07 0.92
C THR A 2 -12.25 11.27 1.16
N GLU A 3 -12.78 12.37 1.72
CA GLU A 3 -11.95 13.53 2.12
C GLU A 3 -10.86 13.13 3.14
N LYS A 4 -11.20 12.25 4.09
CA LYS A 4 -10.25 11.72 5.08
C LYS A 4 -9.15 10.88 4.44
N GLY A 5 -9.53 10.00 3.51
CA GLY A 5 -8.58 9.21 2.72
C GLY A 5 -7.63 10.10 1.92
N GLU A 6 -8.15 11.18 1.31
CA GLU A 6 -7.32 12.15 0.56
C GLU A 6 -6.33 12.89 1.48
N ARG A 7 -6.76 13.31 2.67
CA ARG A 7 -5.86 13.91 3.67
C ARG A 7 -4.76 12.93 4.11
N CYS A 8 -5.10 11.66 4.32
CA CYS A 8 -4.11 10.62 4.61
C CYS A 8 -3.14 10.43 3.43
N ARG A 9 -3.65 10.37 2.19
CA ARG A 9 -2.83 10.26 0.98
C ARG A 9 -1.82 11.40 0.87
N GLN A 10 -2.28 12.64 1.03
CA GLN A 10 -1.43 13.82 1.00
C GLN A 10 -0.34 13.77 2.08
N HIS A 11 -0.69 13.33 3.29
CA HIS A 11 0.30 13.15 4.36
C HIS A 11 1.41 12.16 3.96
N TYR A 12 1.08 10.95 3.53
CA TYR A 12 2.10 9.96 3.14
C TYR A 12 2.91 10.39 1.92
N GLN A 13 2.26 10.99 0.93
CA GLN A 13 2.93 11.52 -0.25
C GLN A 13 3.95 12.61 0.15
N SER A 14 3.54 13.55 1.00
CA SER A 14 4.43 14.63 1.46
C SER A 14 5.62 14.12 2.27
N VAL A 15 5.44 13.05 3.06
CA VAL A 15 6.52 12.42 3.83
C VAL A 15 7.52 11.75 2.89
N TYR A 16 7.06 11.11 1.83
CA TYR A 16 7.93 10.53 0.81
C TYR A 16 8.71 11.64 0.08
N GLU A 17 8.01 12.62 -0.48
CA GLU A 17 8.60 13.67 -1.33
C GLU A 17 9.60 14.55 -0.59
N ARG A 18 9.34 14.90 0.67
CA ARG A 18 10.26 15.74 1.47
C ARG A 18 11.58 15.05 1.79
N ASN A 19 11.61 13.72 1.80
CA ASN A 19 12.78 12.93 2.19
C ASN A 19 13.64 12.51 0.99
N GLN A 20 13.07 12.46 -0.23
CA GLN A 20 13.82 12.10 -1.45
C GLN A 20 15.11 12.90 -1.72
N PRO A 21 15.20 14.22 -1.41
CA PRO A 21 16.45 14.95 -1.67
C PRO A 21 17.65 14.48 -0.83
N ALA A 22 17.40 13.81 0.30
CA ALA A 22 18.42 13.40 1.26
C ALA A 22 18.61 11.87 1.35
N LEU A 23 17.64 11.09 0.91
CA LEU A 23 17.60 9.64 1.03
C LEU A 23 17.47 8.96 -0.33
N SER A 24 17.83 7.67 -0.41
CA SER A 24 17.42 6.85 -1.55
C SER A 24 15.90 6.76 -1.63
N LYS A 25 15.35 6.48 -2.82
CA LYS A 25 13.89 6.33 -3.00
C LYS A 25 13.28 5.31 -2.03
N GLY A 26 13.95 4.16 -1.84
CA GLY A 26 13.52 3.12 -0.90
C GLY A 26 13.45 3.61 0.54
N LEU A 27 14.52 4.26 1.04
CA LEU A 27 14.55 4.82 2.39
C LEU A 27 13.54 5.96 2.58
N ALA A 28 13.36 6.81 1.56
CA ALA A 28 12.33 7.86 1.60
C ALA A 28 10.91 7.26 1.67
N LEU A 29 10.69 6.13 0.98
CA LEU A 29 9.43 5.40 1.07
C LEU A 29 9.28 4.79 2.48
N ASP A 30 10.31 4.15 3.03
CA ASP A 30 10.26 3.59 4.39
C ASP A 30 9.91 4.64 5.46
N GLU A 31 10.37 5.89 5.35
CA GLU A 31 9.93 6.98 6.22
C GLU A 31 8.41 7.22 6.17
N SER A 32 7.82 7.14 4.97
CA SER A 32 6.37 7.24 4.78
C SER A 32 5.63 6.00 5.33
N LEU A 33 6.20 4.81 5.14
CA LEU A 33 5.63 3.57 5.64
C LEU A 33 5.70 3.49 7.18
N HIS A 34 6.79 3.97 7.80
CA HIS A 34 6.90 4.14 9.24
C HIS A 34 5.76 4.99 9.80
N HIS A 35 5.48 6.13 9.18
CA HIS A 35 4.35 6.97 9.57
C HIS A 35 3.03 6.18 9.58
N PHE A 36 2.75 5.39 8.54
CA PHE A 36 1.53 4.59 8.48
C PHE A 36 1.49 3.49 9.55
N LEU A 37 2.60 2.76 9.74
CA LEU A 37 2.71 1.69 10.73
C LEU A 37 2.54 2.25 12.16
N ASP A 38 3.03 3.46 12.41
CA ASP A 38 2.86 4.23 13.65
C ASP A 38 1.46 4.87 13.78
N GLN A 39 0.51 4.51 12.92
CA GLN A 39 -0.86 5.03 12.91
C GLN A 39 -0.97 6.54 12.69
N ARG A 40 0.00 7.14 11.98
CA ARG A 40 -0.03 8.55 11.54
C ARG A 40 -0.63 8.65 10.14
N PRO A 41 -1.29 9.77 9.75
CA PRO A 41 -1.52 10.95 10.57
C PRO A 41 -2.48 10.65 11.72
N ALA A 42 -2.11 11.12 12.92
CA ALA A 42 -2.94 11.04 14.09
C ALA A 42 -3.99 12.15 14.06
N GLY A 43 -5.23 11.85 14.40
CA GLY A 43 -6.28 12.86 14.43
C GLY A 43 -7.60 12.31 14.94
N LYS A 44 -8.38 13.17 15.62
CA LYS A 44 -9.77 12.86 15.94
C LYS A 44 -10.50 12.60 14.62
N ASN A 45 -11.22 11.49 14.52
CA ASN A 45 -12.01 11.05 13.36
C ASN A 45 -11.27 10.42 12.18
N LEU A 46 -9.98 10.05 12.30
CA LEU A 46 -9.28 9.24 11.28
C LEU A 46 -9.24 7.77 11.68
N SER A 47 -9.91 6.93 10.91
CA SER A 47 -9.94 5.47 11.12
C SER A 47 -8.73 4.77 10.49
N ALA A 48 -8.53 3.50 10.83
CA ALA A 48 -7.51 2.67 10.20
C ALA A 48 -7.76 2.47 8.70
N ILE A 49 -9.03 2.37 8.27
CA ILE A 49 -9.38 2.27 6.85
C ILE A 49 -9.07 3.57 6.10
N ASP A 50 -9.32 4.74 6.69
CA ASP A 50 -8.97 6.03 6.06
C ASP A 50 -7.45 6.11 5.80
N ARG A 51 -6.65 5.64 6.76
CA ARG A 51 -5.18 5.57 6.62
C ARG A 51 -4.75 4.57 5.55
N ALA A 52 -5.35 3.38 5.52
CA ALA A 52 -5.04 2.36 4.53
C ALA A 52 -5.39 2.82 3.10
N GLN A 53 -6.56 3.44 2.93
CA GLN A 53 -6.99 4.04 1.66
C GLN A 53 -6.04 5.14 1.20
N GLY A 54 -5.67 6.05 2.12
CA GLY A 54 -4.74 7.12 1.81
C GLY A 54 -3.36 6.59 1.40
N LEU A 55 -2.84 5.61 2.12
CA LEU A 55 -1.55 4.99 1.80
C LEU A 55 -1.58 4.33 0.42
N ALA A 56 -2.58 3.48 0.16
CA ALA A 56 -2.72 2.74 -1.08
C ALA A 56 -2.90 3.63 -2.32
N ALA A 57 -3.47 4.82 -2.14
CA ALA A 57 -3.70 5.80 -3.19
C ALA A 57 -2.46 6.67 -3.50
N ALA A 58 -1.41 6.64 -2.67
CA ALA A 58 -0.20 7.43 -2.90
C ALA A 58 0.55 6.97 -4.17
N SER A 59 1.21 7.91 -4.86
CA SER A 59 1.80 7.63 -6.18
C SER A 59 3.11 6.86 -6.09
N PHE A 60 3.76 6.83 -4.93
CA PHE A 60 5.03 6.12 -4.74
C PHE A 60 4.94 4.61 -5.00
N TRP A 61 3.74 4.01 -4.93
CA TRP A 61 3.54 2.61 -5.32
C TRP A 61 3.73 2.36 -6.81
N LEU A 62 3.73 3.42 -7.64
CA LEU A 62 4.06 3.34 -9.07
C LEU A 62 5.56 3.45 -9.35
N ASP A 63 6.35 3.97 -8.40
CA ASP A 63 7.80 4.09 -8.53
C ASP A 63 8.44 2.74 -8.20
N VAL A 64 8.76 1.99 -9.25
CA VAL A 64 9.26 0.61 -9.14
C VAL A 64 10.53 0.55 -8.28
N ASP A 65 11.45 1.49 -8.45
CA ASP A 65 12.71 1.55 -7.69
C ASP A 65 12.46 1.84 -6.21
N ALA A 66 11.47 2.70 -5.91
CA ALA A 66 11.11 3.02 -4.54
C ALA A 66 10.57 1.79 -3.82
N VAL A 67 9.65 1.06 -4.45
CA VAL A 67 9.05 -0.16 -3.87
C VAL A 67 10.10 -1.27 -3.73
N ALA A 68 10.95 -1.45 -4.75
CA ALA A 68 12.03 -2.44 -4.72
C ALA A 68 13.05 -2.18 -3.59
N GLY A 69 13.33 -0.90 -3.32
CA GLY A 69 14.30 -0.48 -2.30
C GLY A 69 13.74 -0.30 -0.89
N ALA A 70 12.44 -0.48 -0.68
CA ALA A 70 11.79 -0.25 0.62
C ALA A 70 11.63 -1.55 1.41
N GLU A 71 12.24 -1.61 2.59
CA GLU A 71 12.22 -2.81 3.44
C GLU A 71 10.84 -3.05 4.06
N LEU A 72 10.05 -1.99 4.27
CA LEU A 72 8.76 -2.06 4.95
C LEU A 72 7.58 -2.23 3.98
N ALA A 73 7.81 -2.20 2.67
CA ALA A 73 6.74 -2.21 1.66
C ALA A 73 5.78 -3.41 1.83
N SER A 74 6.33 -4.62 2.00
CA SER A 74 5.54 -5.85 2.18
C SER A 74 4.71 -5.81 3.46
N LEU A 75 5.30 -5.32 4.55
CA LEU A 75 4.62 -5.21 5.84
C LEU A 75 3.50 -4.17 5.78
N ALA A 76 3.77 -2.97 5.24
CA ALA A 76 2.78 -1.93 5.11
C ALA A 76 1.62 -2.35 4.19
N LEU A 77 1.92 -2.95 3.03
CA LEU A 77 0.89 -3.51 2.16
C LEU A 77 0.07 -4.59 2.87
N SER A 78 0.67 -5.45 3.69
CA SER A 78 -0.09 -6.47 4.43
C SER A 78 -1.17 -5.86 5.36
N ARG A 79 -0.90 -4.67 5.93
CA ARG A 79 -1.87 -3.94 6.76
C ARG A 79 -2.94 -3.26 5.91
N VAL A 80 -2.59 -2.79 4.72
CA VAL A 80 -3.58 -2.30 3.74
C VAL A 80 -4.52 -3.42 3.31
N LEU A 81 -3.97 -4.59 2.97
CA LEU A 81 -4.72 -5.74 2.46
C LEU A 81 -5.74 -6.30 3.46
N HIS A 82 -5.64 -5.99 4.77
CA HIS A 82 -6.69 -6.32 5.74
C HIS A 82 -8.05 -5.72 5.40
N PHE A 83 -8.08 -4.68 4.57
CA PHE A 83 -9.29 -4.02 4.14
C PHE A 83 -9.55 -4.23 2.65
N ASP A 84 -10.65 -4.89 2.31
CA ASP A 84 -10.96 -5.25 0.92
C ASP A 84 -11.15 -4.04 -0.01
N HIS A 85 -11.47 -2.88 0.55
CA HIS A 85 -11.74 -1.65 -0.21
C HIS A 85 -10.71 -0.55 0.05
N ALA A 86 -9.53 -0.89 0.59
CA ALA A 86 -8.47 0.09 0.80
C ALA A 86 -7.63 0.35 -0.46
N VAL A 87 -7.41 -0.68 -1.28
CA VAL A 87 -6.51 -0.63 -2.44
C VAL A 87 -7.25 -1.12 -3.68
N SER A 88 -6.94 -0.54 -4.84
CA SER A 88 -7.50 -0.99 -6.12
C SER A 88 -6.73 -2.19 -6.64
N VAL A 89 -7.39 -3.05 -7.41
CA VAL A 89 -6.77 -4.25 -8.00
C VAL A 89 -5.67 -3.84 -8.99
N GLU A 90 -5.87 -2.78 -9.78
CA GLU A 90 -4.87 -2.27 -10.72
C GLU A 90 -3.58 -1.87 -10.01
N ARG A 91 -3.69 -1.28 -8.81
CA ARG A 91 -2.50 -0.94 -8.00
C ARG A 91 -1.74 -2.18 -7.57
N LEU A 92 -2.45 -3.23 -7.15
CA LEU A 92 -1.82 -4.49 -6.77
C LEU A 92 -1.20 -5.20 -7.97
N LEU A 93 -1.85 -5.18 -9.14
CA LEU A 93 -1.30 -5.76 -10.37
C LEU A 93 -0.02 -5.02 -10.81
N HIS A 94 0.04 -3.69 -10.67
CA HIS A 94 1.26 -2.93 -10.94
C HIS A 94 2.41 -3.36 -10.02
N VAL A 95 2.15 -3.54 -8.72
CA VAL A 95 3.15 -4.08 -7.79
C VAL A 95 3.50 -5.51 -8.15
N ALA A 96 2.54 -6.35 -8.54
CA ALA A 96 2.78 -7.74 -8.93
C ALA A 96 3.70 -7.86 -10.14
N SER A 97 3.53 -7.00 -11.14
CA SER A 97 4.29 -7.05 -12.40
C SER A 97 5.73 -6.56 -12.27
N HIS A 98 6.02 -5.69 -11.30
CA HIS A 98 7.35 -5.09 -11.13
C HIS A 98 8.08 -5.51 -9.85
N ASN A 99 7.34 -5.80 -8.78
CA ASN A 99 7.84 -6.14 -7.44
C ASN A 99 7.04 -7.34 -6.86
N PRO A 100 7.03 -8.50 -7.54
CA PRO A 100 6.16 -9.62 -7.20
C PRO A 100 6.39 -10.14 -5.77
N GLU A 101 7.65 -10.17 -5.31
CA GLU A 101 7.98 -10.63 -3.96
C GLU A 101 7.31 -9.77 -2.88
N ASN A 102 7.26 -8.45 -3.06
CA ASN A 102 6.61 -7.56 -2.10
C ASN A 102 5.13 -7.89 -1.94
N LEU A 103 4.43 -8.12 -3.06
CA LEU A 103 3.01 -8.49 -3.01
C LEU A 103 2.81 -9.89 -2.44
N GLN A 104 3.65 -10.87 -2.82
CA GLN A 104 3.56 -12.23 -2.29
C GLN A 104 3.69 -12.26 -0.77
N TRP A 105 4.68 -11.56 -0.22
CA TRP A 105 4.85 -11.43 1.22
C TRP A 105 3.69 -10.68 1.87
N ALA A 106 3.20 -9.59 1.26
CA ALA A 106 2.05 -8.85 1.78
C ALA A 106 0.77 -9.73 1.85
N ILE A 107 0.51 -10.54 0.82
CA ILE A 107 -0.61 -11.51 0.79
C ILE A 107 -0.43 -12.55 1.88
N ARG A 108 0.79 -13.09 2.05
CA ARG A 108 1.09 -14.09 3.07
C ARG A 108 0.90 -13.53 4.48
N TYR A 109 1.44 -12.36 4.78
CA TYR A 109 1.34 -11.72 6.09
C TYR A 109 -0.08 -11.27 6.42
N SER A 110 -0.86 -10.86 5.43
CA SER A 110 -2.27 -10.49 5.61
C SER A 110 -3.23 -11.68 5.63
N LYS A 111 -2.75 -12.89 5.31
CA LYS A 111 -3.58 -14.08 5.10
C LYS A 111 -4.75 -13.81 4.13
N LEU A 112 -4.56 -12.92 3.13
CA LEU A 112 -5.62 -12.58 2.17
C LEU A 112 -6.15 -13.82 1.45
N PHE A 113 -5.28 -14.77 1.13
CA PHE A 113 -5.66 -16.03 0.48
C PHE A 113 -6.56 -16.94 1.32
N GLU A 114 -6.57 -16.78 2.66
CA GLU A 114 -7.47 -17.53 3.56
C GLU A 114 -8.88 -16.92 3.59
N ARG A 115 -9.04 -15.65 3.18
CA ARG A 115 -10.34 -14.95 3.11
C ARG A 115 -11.00 -15.25 1.77
N THR A 116 -11.52 -16.47 1.59
CA THR A 116 -12.08 -16.94 0.30
C THR A 116 -13.25 -16.12 -0.22
N GLU A 117 -13.98 -15.43 0.66
CA GLU A 117 -15.10 -14.54 0.31
C GLU A 117 -14.69 -13.06 0.18
N SER A 118 -13.41 -12.72 0.38
CA SER A 118 -12.91 -11.35 0.20
C SER A 118 -13.10 -10.91 -1.26
N PRO A 119 -13.82 -9.81 -1.52
CA PRO A 119 -13.96 -9.26 -2.87
C PRO A 119 -12.61 -8.90 -3.48
N LEU A 120 -11.66 -8.43 -2.67
CA LEU A 120 -10.30 -8.10 -3.11
C LEU A 120 -9.55 -9.34 -3.56
N TRP A 121 -9.63 -10.44 -2.78
CA TRP A 121 -8.98 -11.70 -3.13
C TRP A 121 -9.54 -12.29 -4.42
N LEU A 122 -10.87 -12.32 -4.54
CA LEU A 122 -11.55 -12.83 -5.72
C LEU A 122 -11.18 -12.03 -6.97
N ALA A 123 -11.19 -10.69 -6.88
CA ALA A 123 -10.86 -9.83 -8.00
C ALA A 123 -9.37 -9.93 -8.40
N LEU A 124 -8.45 -9.99 -7.43
CA LEU A 124 -7.02 -10.19 -7.70
C LEU A 124 -6.76 -11.53 -8.39
N ARG A 125 -7.39 -12.62 -7.91
CA ARG A 125 -7.30 -13.94 -8.54
C ARG A 125 -7.86 -13.94 -9.96
N ALA A 126 -9.02 -13.33 -10.18
CA ALA A 126 -9.63 -13.28 -11.50
C ALA A 126 -8.74 -12.53 -12.50
N ALA A 127 -8.14 -11.42 -12.06
CA ALA A 127 -7.23 -10.64 -12.90
C ALA A 127 -5.95 -11.42 -13.25
N LEU A 128 -5.37 -12.17 -12.31
CA LEU A 128 -4.16 -12.96 -12.55
C LEU A 128 -4.40 -14.27 -13.32
N ALA A 129 -5.63 -14.78 -13.32
CA ALA A 129 -6.00 -15.97 -14.10
C ALA A 129 -6.33 -15.65 -15.57
N GLY A 130 -6.50 -14.37 -15.93
CA GLY A 130 -6.89 -13.92 -17.25
C GLY A 130 -5.74 -13.62 -18.22
N ASP A 131 -4.49 -13.84 -17.81
CA ASP A 131 -3.29 -13.68 -18.65
C ASP A 131 -2.91 -15.01 -19.36
N GLU A 132 -3.85 -15.63 -20.07
CA GLU A 132 -3.62 -16.70 -21.07
C GLU A 132 -3.78 -16.18 -22.50
#